data_AF-A0A7Z2JFT9-F1
#
_entry.id   AF-A0A7Z2JFT9-F1
#
_cell.length_a   1.000
_cell.length_b   1.000
_cell.length_c   1.000
_cell.angle_alpha   90.00
_cell.angle_beta   90.00
_cell.angle_gamma   90.00
#
_symmetry.space_group_name_H-M   'P 1'
#
loop_
_entity.id
_entity.type
_entity.pdbx_description
1 polymer ?
#
loop_
_entity_poly.entity_id
_entity_poly.type
_entity_poly.pdbx_seq_one_letter_code
_entity_poly.pdbx_strand_id
1 'polypeptide(L)'
;MSFSPGSTDSSGGTSAASSTATLLPASGPIADFERALTVPREDSFAALGTRFYTRLPGAPLPSPYVIGVSQPVAAQLGLAPQAAADPAFAALFSGNFTRERPPSTMSYASVYSGHQFGVWAGQLGDGRALVLGEVEHGGMRNEVQLKGAGRTPYSRMGDGRAVLRSSIREFLCSEAMHHLGIPTTRALAVTGSDLPVRRETLETAAVVTRVAPSFVRFGHFEHFYSQDDVDALRALADHVIARFYPQLRDADDPYLALLDEAVRTTAALMVEWQAVGFCHGVMNTDNMSILGLTIDYGPFGFIDGFDANHICNHSDTQGRYAYRQQPQIGYWNLFCLAQALVPLFGAQYGIADEKKLGERVVADAQASLERFKGHFAPALEDRMRAKLGLEHAQDGDDALANKLFEIMHTNRADFTLTFRHLARVSKHDASGDSAVRDLFLDRAAFDAWAGDYRARLAHETRDDAARAAAMNRVNPKFVLRNHLAQTAIERAAQKDFSEVERLAQVLQRPFDEQPEHASYAALPPDWASSLEVSCSS
;
A
#
# COMPACT_ATOMS: atom_id res chain seq x y z
N MET A 1 65.11 22.06 20.17
CA MET A 1 64.34 23.32 20.04
C MET A 1 62.87 22.91 19.97
N SER A 2 62.12 22.63 21.05
CA SER A 2 61.66 23.48 22.16
C SER A 2 61.01 24.80 21.71
N PHE A 3 59.68 24.91 21.82
CA PHE A 3 58.97 25.66 22.87
C PHE A 3 57.49 25.87 22.46
N SER A 4 56.55 25.35 23.27
CA SER A 4 55.28 26.03 23.61
C SER A 4 55.56 27.09 24.71
N PRO A 5 54.62 27.95 25.21
CA PRO A 5 53.15 27.97 25.08
C PRO A 5 52.52 29.39 24.95
N GLY A 6 51.18 29.48 24.90
CA GLY A 6 50.43 30.73 25.11
C GLY A 6 48.91 30.56 25.07
N SER A 7 48.30 30.53 26.25
CA SER A 7 46.85 30.46 26.52
C SER A 7 46.16 31.83 26.42
N THR A 8 44.88 31.85 26.03
CA THR A 8 43.89 32.81 26.55
C THR A 8 42.52 32.15 26.62
N ASP A 9 41.95 32.17 27.82
CA ASP A 9 40.56 31.84 28.13
C ASP A 9 39.60 32.89 27.55
N SER A 10 38.44 32.47 27.08
CA SER A 10 37.20 33.20 27.38
C SER A 10 36.02 32.22 27.48
N SER A 11 35.42 32.27 28.66
CA SER A 11 34.28 31.53 29.16
C SER A 11 32.95 31.94 28.52
N GLY A 12 32.00 30.99 28.49
CA GLY A 12 30.59 31.31 28.69
C GLY A 12 29.67 31.10 27.49
N GLY A 13 29.22 29.85 27.30
CA GLY A 13 28.11 29.50 26.42
C GLY A 13 27.50 28.19 26.90
N THR A 14 26.51 28.29 27.78
CA THR A 14 25.79 27.21 28.45
C THR A 14 25.34 26.11 27.49
N SER A 15 25.83 24.89 27.75
CA SER A 15 25.33 23.67 27.15
C SER A 15 23.90 23.40 27.62
N ALA A 16 22.93 23.54 26.74
CA ALA A 16 21.62 22.88 26.90
C ALA A 16 21.71 21.47 26.30
N ALA A 17 22.53 20.63 26.93
CA ALA A 17 22.44 19.19 26.77
C ALA A 17 21.56 18.66 27.90
N SER A 18 20.31 18.38 27.57
CA SER A 18 19.46 17.48 28.36
C SER A 18 18.61 16.67 27.38
N SER A 19 19.27 15.86 26.54
CA SER A 19 18.61 14.68 26.01
C SER A 19 18.54 13.68 27.16
N THR A 20 17.46 13.72 27.94
CA THR A 20 17.07 12.54 28.70
C THR A 20 16.86 11.44 27.67
N ALA A 21 17.82 10.53 27.55
CA ALA A 21 17.61 9.27 26.85
C ALA A 21 16.45 8.60 27.58
N THR A 22 15.25 8.67 26.99
CA THR A 22 14.16 7.81 27.40
C THR A 22 14.69 6.40 27.17
N LEU A 23 14.81 5.61 28.23
CA LEU A 23 15.12 4.18 28.16
C LEU A 23 13.81 3.42 27.98
N LEU A 24 13.86 2.26 27.30
CA LEU A 24 12.69 1.38 27.25
C LEU A 24 12.24 1.06 28.69
N PRO A 25 10.94 1.09 28.99
CA PRO A 25 10.46 0.68 30.29
C PRO A 25 10.85 -0.79 30.55
N ALA A 26 11.21 -1.11 31.78
CA ALA A 26 11.63 -2.47 32.14
C ALA A 26 10.48 -3.50 32.09
N SER A 27 9.24 -3.02 32.21
CA SER A 27 8.02 -3.84 32.27
C SER A 27 6.83 -3.08 31.69
N GLY A 28 5.78 -3.81 31.30
CA GLY A 28 4.52 -3.23 30.81
C GLY A 28 4.34 -3.47 29.31
N PRO A 29 3.20 -3.03 28.73
CA PRO A 29 2.81 -3.42 27.37
C PRO A 29 3.85 -3.11 26.28
N ILE A 30 4.55 -1.97 26.39
CA ILE A 30 5.60 -1.58 25.44
C ILE A 30 6.84 -2.48 25.58
N ALA A 31 7.24 -2.79 26.82
CA ALA A 31 8.37 -3.69 27.08
C ALA A 31 8.07 -5.12 26.61
N ASP A 32 6.84 -5.59 26.82
CA ASP A 32 6.38 -6.91 26.40
C ASP A 32 6.37 -7.04 24.88
N PHE A 33 5.85 -6.01 24.19
CA PHE A 33 5.85 -5.94 22.74
C PHE A 33 7.27 -5.88 22.15
N GLU A 34 8.17 -5.10 22.75
CA GLU A 34 9.57 -5.04 22.34
C GLU A 34 10.28 -6.39 22.48
N ARG A 35 9.98 -7.15 23.55
CA ARG A 35 10.47 -8.52 23.68
C ARG A 35 9.89 -9.43 22.60
N ALA A 36 8.61 -9.31 22.28
CA ALA A 36 7.96 -10.10 21.23
C ALA A 36 8.57 -9.85 19.82
N LEU A 37 8.92 -8.60 19.52
CA LEU A 37 9.58 -8.18 18.27
C LEU A 37 10.95 -8.84 18.07
N THR A 38 11.67 -9.06 19.17
CA THR A 38 13.08 -9.45 19.16
C THR A 38 13.31 -10.95 19.39
N VAL A 39 12.23 -11.74 19.50
CA VAL A 39 12.31 -13.20 19.55
C VAL A 39 12.99 -13.73 18.28
N PRO A 40 14.14 -14.45 18.38
CA PRO A 40 14.79 -15.06 17.23
C PRO A 40 13.88 -16.11 16.58
N ARG A 41 13.85 -16.13 15.25
CA ARG A 41 13.03 -17.08 14.46
C ARG A 41 13.84 -17.54 13.25
N GLU A 42 13.98 -18.86 13.10
CA GLU A 42 14.79 -19.48 12.04
C GLU A 42 14.17 -19.34 10.65
N ASP A 43 12.86 -19.11 10.58
CA ASP A 43 12.08 -18.92 9.35
C ASP A 43 11.72 -17.44 9.10
N SER A 44 12.39 -16.51 9.80
CA SER A 44 12.25 -15.06 9.57
C SER A 44 13.02 -14.60 8.34
N PHE A 45 12.64 -13.45 7.76
CA PHE A 45 13.42 -12.85 6.68
C PHE A 45 14.87 -12.56 7.13
N ALA A 46 15.04 -12.15 8.39
CA ALA A 46 16.35 -11.89 8.97
C ALA A 46 17.25 -13.13 9.05
N ALA A 47 16.67 -14.35 9.05
CA ALA A 47 17.42 -15.61 9.07
C ALA A 47 18.08 -15.95 7.71
N LEU A 48 17.66 -15.31 6.62
CA LEU A 48 18.31 -15.42 5.30
C LEU A 48 19.76 -14.89 5.31
N GLY A 49 20.13 -14.09 6.31
CA GLY A 49 21.48 -13.59 6.54
C GLY A 49 21.76 -12.23 5.91
N THR A 50 22.97 -11.74 6.14
CA THR A 50 23.37 -10.35 5.85
C THR A 50 23.50 -10.01 4.36
N ARG A 51 23.33 -10.99 3.46
CA ARG A 51 23.22 -10.71 2.01
C ARG A 51 21.94 -9.95 1.67
N PHE A 52 20.90 -10.07 2.49
CA PHE A 52 19.56 -9.54 2.24
C PHE A 52 19.27 -8.21 2.94
N TYR A 53 20.10 -7.82 3.91
CA TYR A 53 19.87 -6.62 4.71
C TYR A 53 21.14 -6.11 5.38
N THR A 54 21.11 -4.86 5.79
CA THR A 54 22.09 -4.27 6.71
C THR A 54 21.42 -3.98 8.06
N ARG A 55 22.05 -4.38 9.17
CA ARG A 55 21.60 -3.98 10.53
C ARG A 55 22.12 -2.61 10.89
N LEU A 56 21.24 -1.78 11.43
CA LEU A 56 21.55 -0.42 11.85
C LEU A 56 20.47 0.10 12.80
N PRO A 57 20.82 1.02 13.71
CA PRO A 57 19.82 1.70 14.50
C PRO A 57 19.15 2.81 13.68
N GLY A 58 17.95 3.18 14.10
CA GLY A 58 17.28 4.40 13.68
C GLY A 58 18.03 5.66 14.12
N ALA A 59 17.77 6.74 13.39
CA ALA A 59 18.12 8.08 13.77
C ALA A 59 17.00 8.63 14.68
N PRO A 60 17.23 8.81 15.99
CA PRO A 60 16.18 9.16 16.93
C PRO A 60 15.53 10.51 16.56
N LEU A 61 14.27 10.66 16.94
CA LEU A 61 13.54 11.92 16.84
C LEU A 61 13.44 12.59 18.22
N PRO A 62 13.66 13.91 18.33
CA PRO A 62 13.47 14.64 19.58
C PRO A 62 11.99 14.75 19.93
N SER A 63 11.66 14.53 21.20
CA SER A 63 10.31 14.69 21.77
C SER A 63 9.18 14.15 20.88
N PRO A 64 9.22 12.85 20.50
CA PRO A 64 8.23 12.29 19.60
C PRO A 64 6.84 12.25 20.27
N TYR A 65 5.80 12.47 19.49
CA TYR A 65 4.40 12.43 19.92
C TYR A 65 3.56 11.57 18.98
N VAL A 66 2.46 11.02 19.47
CA VAL A 66 1.51 10.21 18.68
C VAL A 66 0.58 11.15 17.92
N ILE A 67 0.39 10.88 16.62
CA ILE A 67 -0.56 11.58 15.74
C ILE A 67 -1.80 10.71 15.48
N GLY A 68 -1.63 9.40 15.35
CA GLY A 68 -2.74 8.48 15.11
C GLY A 68 -2.32 7.05 15.36
N VAL A 69 -3.28 6.22 15.77
CA VAL A 69 -3.10 4.78 16.03
C VAL A 69 -4.28 4.00 15.49
N SER A 70 -4.01 2.95 14.73
CA SER A 70 -5.02 1.96 14.34
C SER A 70 -5.20 0.95 15.46
N GLN A 71 -6.30 1.10 16.22
CA GLN A 71 -6.66 0.17 17.29
C GLN A 71 -6.83 -1.28 16.79
N PRO A 72 -7.44 -1.54 15.61
CA PRO A 72 -7.47 -2.88 15.05
C PRO A 72 -6.08 -3.49 14.82
N VAL A 73 -5.11 -2.71 14.31
CA VAL A 73 -3.74 -3.20 14.08
C VAL A 73 -2.99 -3.39 15.40
N ALA A 74 -3.20 -2.51 16.38
CA ALA A 74 -2.66 -2.69 17.73
C ALA A 74 -3.13 -4.02 18.34
N ALA A 75 -4.43 -4.30 18.27
CA ALA A 75 -5.00 -5.57 18.73
C ALA A 75 -4.46 -6.78 17.95
N GLN A 76 -4.31 -6.68 16.63
CA GLN A 76 -3.69 -7.72 15.79
C GLN A 76 -2.26 -8.06 16.26
N LEU A 77 -1.54 -7.08 16.78
CA LEU A 77 -0.18 -7.23 17.28
C LEU A 77 -0.08 -7.54 18.78
N GLY A 78 -1.22 -7.72 19.47
CA GLY A 78 -1.26 -7.99 20.91
C GLY A 78 -0.95 -6.77 21.79
N LEU A 79 -1.00 -5.55 21.24
CA LEU A 79 -0.87 -4.31 22.00
C LEU A 79 -2.20 -3.95 22.65
N ALA A 80 -2.17 -3.66 23.95
CA ALA A 80 -3.35 -3.20 24.68
C ALA A 80 -3.77 -1.79 24.23
N PRO A 81 -5.08 -1.45 24.22
CA PRO A 81 -5.56 -0.14 23.73
C PRO A 81 -4.93 1.07 24.42
N GLN A 82 -4.62 0.93 25.71
CA GLN A 82 -3.98 1.96 26.53
C GLN A 82 -2.47 2.14 26.24
N ALA A 83 -1.84 1.26 25.46
CA ALA A 83 -0.41 1.32 25.17
C ALA A 83 -0.01 2.65 24.50
N ALA A 84 -0.89 3.24 23.68
CA ALA A 84 -0.64 4.51 23.01
C ALA A 84 -0.50 5.71 23.97
N ALA A 85 -1.02 5.60 25.20
CA ALA A 85 -0.89 6.64 26.22
C ALA A 85 0.47 6.59 26.96
N ASP A 86 1.23 5.50 26.82
CA ASP A 86 2.57 5.38 27.37
C ASP A 86 3.54 6.28 26.58
N PRO A 87 4.28 7.20 27.23
CA PRO A 87 5.31 8.01 26.56
C PRO A 87 6.35 7.19 25.78
N ALA A 88 6.61 5.94 26.20
CA ALA A 88 7.50 5.03 25.49
C ALA A 88 6.95 4.56 24.14
N PHE A 89 5.63 4.62 23.90
CA PHE A 89 5.02 4.24 22.63
C PHE A 89 5.56 5.09 21.49
N ALA A 90 5.52 6.42 21.63
CA ALA A 90 5.99 7.34 20.61
C ALA A 90 7.50 7.15 20.35
N ALA A 91 8.29 6.96 21.41
CA ALA A 91 9.73 6.73 21.30
C ALA A 91 10.05 5.41 20.57
N LEU A 92 9.32 4.33 20.86
CA LEU A 92 9.51 3.04 20.19
C LEU A 92 9.19 3.13 18.70
N PHE A 93 8.03 3.66 18.36
CA PHE A 93 7.56 3.76 16.98
C PHE A 93 8.16 4.93 16.19
N SER A 94 9.02 5.74 16.83
CA SER A 94 9.97 6.65 16.16
C SER A 94 11.37 6.04 15.99
N GLY A 95 11.60 4.84 16.51
CA GLY A 95 12.87 4.12 16.40
C GLY A 95 13.94 4.54 17.41
N ASN A 96 13.58 5.30 18.45
CA ASN A 96 14.53 5.91 19.37
C ASN A 96 15.33 4.87 20.19
N PHE A 97 14.75 3.70 20.47
CA PHE A 97 15.39 2.65 21.28
C PHE A 97 16.24 1.67 20.48
N THR A 98 16.17 1.69 19.15
CA THR A 98 16.84 0.69 18.30
C THR A 98 18.36 0.64 18.48
N ARG A 99 18.98 1.74 18.94
CA ARG A 99 20.41 1.83 19.25
C ARG A 99 20.82 1.07 20.51
N GLU A 100 19.88 0.84 21.43
CA GLU A 100 20.12 0.12 22.68
C GLU A 100 20.05 -1.40 22.48
N ARG A 101 19.56 -1.85 21.32
CA ARG A 101 19.45 -3.27 21.01
C ARG A 101 20.82 -3.92 20.75
N PRO A 102 20.99 -5.19 21.15
CA PRO A 102 22.12 -5.99 20.70
C PRO A 102 22.20 -6.08 19.17
N PRO A 103 23.40 -6.23 18.59
CA PRO A 103 23.56 -6.35 17.13
C PRO A 103 22.71 -7.44 16.49
N SER A 104 22.42 -8.55 17.18
CA SER A 104 21.63 -9.67 16.66
C SER A 104 20.13 -9.38 16.50
N THR A 105 19.58 -8.42 17.26
CA THR A 105 18.15 -8.05 17.24
C THR A 105 17.92 -6.58 16.88
N MET A 106 19.00 -5.86 16.55
CA MET A 106 18.96 -4.52 16.00
C MET A 106 18.11 -4.48 14.73
N SER A 107 17.41 -3.37 14.51
CA SER A 107 16.64 -3.15 13.29
C SER A 107 17.51 -3.31 12.04
N TYR A 108 16.86 -3.60 10.91
CA TYR A 108 17.54 -3.76 9.64
C TYR A 108 16.82 -3.04 8.51
N ALA A 109 17.57 -2.71 7.46
CA ALA A 109 17.06 -2.23 6.18
C ALA A 109 17.35 -3.31 5.13
N SER A 110 16.35 -3.75 4.37
CA SER A 110 16.56 -4.75 3.31
C SER A 110 17.14 -4.12 2.05
N VAL A 111 17.89 -4.93 1.28
CA VAL A 111 18.34 -4.55 -0.07
C VAL A 111 17.39 -5.11 -1.12
N TYR A 112 17.13 -4.31 -2.14
CA TYR A 112 16.42 -4.71 -3.35
C TYR A 112 16.82 -3.80 -4.50
N SER A 113 16.42 -4.13 -5.72
CA SER A 113 16.56 -3.31 -6.93
C SER A 113 15.18 -3.13 -7.55
N GLY A 114 15.09 -2.63 -8.77
CA GLY A 114 13.83 -2.60 -9.51
C GLY A 114 13.89 -1.74 -10.77
N HIS A 115 12.86 -1.90 -11.60
CA HIS A 115 12.60 -1.04 -12.73
C HIS A 115 11.72 0.14 -12.31
N GLN A 116 12.27 1.34 -12.38
CA GLN A 116 11.54 2.58 -12.12
C GLN A 116 11.08 3.19 -13.45
N PHE A 117 9.78 3.42 -13.61
CA PHE A 117 9.19 3.91 -14.86
C PHE A 117 9.56 3.06 -16.10
N GLY A 118 9.79 1.77 -15.92
CA GLY A 118 10.16 0.84 -16.99
C GLY A 118 11.66 0.77 -17.30
N VAL A 119 12.50 1.50 -16.56
CA VAL A 119 13.96 1.49 -16.73
C VAL A 119 14.63 0.90 -15.49
N TRP A 120 15.62 0.03 -15.69
CA TRP A 120 16.40 -0.54 -14.60
C TRP A 120 17.09 0.56 -13.79
N ALA A 121 16.78 0.63 -12.49
CA ALA A 121 17.29 1.69 -11.61
C ALA A 121 18.52 1.26 -10.78
N GLY A 122 19.04 0.06 -11.00
CA GLY A 122 20.09 -0.53 -10.18
C GLY A 122 19.66 -0.76 -8.73
N GLN A 123 20.63 -0.78 -7.82
CA GLN A 123 20.38 -1.03 -6.39
C GLN A 123 19.53 0.08 -5.76
N LEU A 124 18.40 -0.33 -5.19
CA LEU A 124 17.51 0.42 -4.31
C LEU A 124 17.72 -0.08 -2.86
N GLY A 125 16.66 -0.56 -2.21
CA GLY A 125 16.65 -0.97 -0.82
C GLY A 125 15.80 -0.03 0.04
N ASP A 126 15.65 -0.41 1.30
CA ASP A 126 14.94 0.35 2.32
C ASP A 126 15.71 1.66 2.63
N GLY A 127 15.56 2.67 1.77
CA GLY A 127 16.34 3.92 1.84
C GLY A 127 15.92 4.86 2.97
N ARG A 128 14.77 4.63 3.58
CA ARG A 128 14.26 5.38 4.74
C ARG A 128 13.37 4.51 5.63
N ALA A 129 13.53 3.20 5.53
CA ALA A 129 12.72 2.24 6.26
C ALA A 129 13.61 1.32 7.10
N LEU A 130 13.11 0.91 8.26
CA LEU A 130 13.78 -0.01 9.17
C LEU A 130 12.79 -1.04 9.69
N VAL A 131 13.03 -2.31 9.43
CA VAL A 131 12.29 -3.40 10.05
C VAL A 131 12.79 -3.56 11.47
N LEU A 132 11.88 -3.46 12.44
CA LEU A 132 12.16 -3.69 13.86
C LEU A 132 12.26 -5.17 14.19
N GLY A 133 11.55 -6.02 13.45
CA GLY A 133 11.43 -7.44 13.72
C GLY A 133 10.02 -7.92 13.41
N GLU A 134 9.67 -9.05 13.99
CA GLU A 134 8.41 -9.73 13.72
C GLU A 134 7.67 -10.02 15.02
N VAL A 135 6.36 -9.82 15.02
CA VAL A 135 5.48 -10.19 16.13
C VAL A 135 4.52 -11.27 15.67
N GLU A 136 4.32 -12.27 16.54
CA GLU A 136 3.33 -13.31 16.36
C GLU A 136 2.28 -13.18 17.45
N HIS A 137 1.02 -13.04 17.04
CA HIS A 137 -0.12 -12.93 17.92
C HIS A 137 -1.38 -13.46 17.23
N GLY A 138 -2.22 -14.19 17.96
CA GLY A 138 -3.47 -14.74 17.41
C GLY A 138 -3.30 -15.65 16.19
N GLY A 139 -2.16 -16.34 16.07
CA GLY A 139 -1.83 -17.20 14.93
C GLY A 139 -1.39 -16.45 13.66
N MET A 140 -1.24 -15.12 13.74
CA MET A 140 -0.71 -14.30 12.64
C MET A 140 0.69 -13.79 12.99
N ARG A 141 1.61 -13.89 12.04
CA ARG A 141 2.97 -13.35 12.15
C ARG A 141 3.16 -12.18 11.20
N ASN A 142 3.58 -11.04 11.74
CA ASN A 142 3.73 -9.80 10.98
C ASN A 142 5.10 -9.15 11.24
N GLU A 143 5.74 -8.70 10.17
CA GLU A 143 6.87 -7.78 10.19
C GLU A 143 6.38 -6.37 10.58
N VAL A 144 7.16 -5.68 11.41
CA VAL A 144 6.91 -4.29 11.83
C VAL A 144 8.03 -3.40 11.30
N GLN A 145 7.69 -2.43 10.45
CA GLN A 145 8.65 -1.57 9.76
C GLN A 145 8.37 -0.09 10.04
N LEU A 146 9.41 0.67 10.40
CA LEU A 146 9.35 2.12 10.59
C LEU A 146 9.80 2.83 9.32
N LYS A 147 8.95 3.66 8.72
CA LYS A 147 9.30 4.47 7.54
C LYS A 147 9.42 5.94 7.94
N GLY A 148 10.62 6.50 7.73
CA GLY A 148 11.05 7.83 8.20
C GLY A 148 12.06 7.81 9.37
N ALA A 149 12.49 6.61 9.78
CA ALA A 149 13.31 6.40 10.96
C ALA A 149 14.82 6.69 10.77
N GLY A 150 15.24 7.26 9.65
CA GLY A 150 16.62 7.70 9.42
C GLY A 150 17.26 7.14 8.16
N ARG A 151 18.50 7.58 7.92
CA ARG A 151 19.29 7.14 6.76
C ARG A 151 19.74 5.69 6.92
N THR A 152 19.86 5.03 5.79
CA THR A 152 20.37 3.67 5.64
C THR A 152 21.44 3.67 4.53
N PRO A 153 22.19 2.57 4.34
CA PRO A 153 23.07 2.42 3.18
C PRO A 153 22.36 2.57 1.84
N TYR A 154 21.04 2.42 1.84
CA TYR A 154 20.17 2.44 0.65
C TYR A 154 19.51 3.80 0.42
N SER A 155 19.77 4.82 1.26
CA SER A 155 19.14 6.15 1.14
C SER A 155 19.46 6.89 -0.15
N ARG A 156 20.49 6.48 -0.90
CA ARG A 156 21.04 7.23 -2.03
C ARG A 156 21.28 8.69 -1.61
N MET A 157 20.62 9.65 -2.27
CA MET A 157 20.71 11.08 -1.98
C MET A 157 19.67 11.58 -0.98
N GLY A 158 18.76 10.73 -0.50
CA GLY A 158 17.71 11.07 0.44
C GLY A 158 18.21 11.24 1.89
N ASP A 159 17.45 12.00 2.68
CA ASP A 159 17.75 12.28 4.08
C ASP A 159 17.31 11.18 5.07
N GLY A 160 16.65 10.13 4.56
CA GLY A 160 16.16 9.02 5.38
C GLY A 160 14.93 9.37 6.24
N ARG A 161 14.33 10.55 6.06
CA ARG A 161 13.16 11.01 6.81
C ARG A 161 11.88 10.91 5.98
N ALA A 162 10.77 10.83 6.70
CA ALA A 162 9.43 11.08 6.16
C ALA A 162 8.88 12.33 6.85
N VAL A 163 7.87 12.93 6.22
CA VAL A 163 7.25 14.17 6.67
C VAL A 163 5.81 13.91 7.09
N LEU A 164 5.26 14.80 7.91
CA LEU A 164 3.91 14.67 8.47
C LEU A 164 2.84 14.30 7.42
N ARG A 165 2.82 15.02 6.29
CA ARG A 165 1.83 14.79 5.23
C ARG A 165 1.88 13.37 4.66
N SER A 166 3.07 12.84 4.38
CA SER A 166 3.19 11.54 3.71
C SER A 166 2.92 10.39 4.67
N SER A 167 3.35 10.52 5.93
CA SER A 167 3.05 9.54 6.97
C SER A 167 1.56 9.46 7.27
N ILE A 168 0.84 10.60 7.35
CA ILE A 168 -0.62 10.61 7.54
C ILE A 168 -1.34 9.98 6.34
N ARG A 169 -0.95 10.33 5.10
CA ARG A 169 -1.56 9.76 3.89
C ARG A 169 -1.39 8.25 3.82
N GLU A 170 -0.17 7.76 4.08
CA GLU A 170 0.11 6.32 4.10
C GLU A 170 -0.68 5.60 5.18
N PHE A 171 -0.73 6.15 6.40
CA PHE A 171 -1.52 5.59 7.50
C PHE A 171 -3.01 5.47 7.16
N LEU A 172 -3.62 6.56 6.70
CA LEU A 172 -5.04 6.57 6.36
C LEU A 172 -5.34 5.64 5.18
N CYS A 173 -4.48 5.61 4.16
CA CYS A 173 -4.74 4.83 2.96
C CYS A 173 -4.55 3.32 3.17
N SER A 174 -3.52 2.93 3.95
CA SER A 174 -3.33 1.55 4.39
C SER A 174 -4.60 1.00 5.03
N GLU A 175 -5.17 1.73 5.98
CA GLU A 175 -6.35 1.27 6.71
C GLU A 175 -7.63 1.38 5.87
N ALA A 176 -7.78 2.43 5.05
CA ALA A 176 -8.90 2.54 4.10
C ALA A 176 -8.95 1.35 3.14
N MET A 177 -7.80 0.97 2.55
CA MET A 177 -7.72 -0.17 1.64
C MET A 177 -8.08 -1.48 2.34
N HIS A 178 -7.60 -1.67 3.59
CA HIS A 178 -7.97 -2.85 4.38
C HIS A 178 -9.48 -2.95 4.61
N HIS A 179 -10.13 -1.85 5.02
CA HIS A 179 -11.57 -1.83 5.30
C HIS A 179 -12.44 -1.85 4.04
N LEU A 180 -11.88 -1.52 2.87
CA LEU A 180 -12.48 -1.82 1.56
C LEU A 180 -12.37 -3.31 1.18
N GLY A 181 -11.64 -4.12 1.94
CA GLY A 181 -11.39 -5.53 1.66
C GLY A 181 -10.26 -5.76 0.65
N ILE A 182 -9.43 -4.74 0.38
CA ILE A 182 -8.34 -4.81 -0.59
C ILE A 182 -7.04 -5.21 0.11
N PRO A 183 -6.31 -6.24 -0.37
CA PRO A 183 -5.03 -6.64 0.22
C PRO A 183 -4.03 -5.48 0.27
N THR A 184 -3.45 -5.24 1.45
CA THR A 184 -2.58 -4.08 1.70
C THR A 184 -1.65 -4.28 2.89
N THR A 185 -0.51 -3.59 2.89
CA THR A 185 0.23 -3.30 4.12
C THR A 185 -0.58 -2.43 5.06
N ARG A 186 -0.62 -2.82 6.33
CA ARG A 186 -1.35 -2.13 7.41
C ARG A 186 -0.51 -1.02 8.03
N ALA A 187 -1.15 -0.10 8.72
CA ALA A 187 -0.45 0.97 9.45
C ALA A 187 -0.87 1.00 10.92
N LEU A 188 0.07 0.72 11.82
CA LEU A 188 -0.18 0.71 13.26
C LEU A 188 -0.32 2.13 13.80
N ALA A 189 0.64 3.01 13.48
CA ALA A 189 0.70 4.33 14.07
C ALA A 189 1.44 5.34 13.19
N VAL A 190 1.14 6.62 13.41
CA VAL A 190 1.94 7.75 12.97
C VAL A 190 2.47 8.47 14.20
N THR A 191 3.78 8.67 14.24
CA THR A 191 4.46 9.48 15.26
C THR A 191 5.12 10.69 14.61
N GLY A 192 5.14 11.83 15.29
CA GLY A 192 5.67 13.09 14.79
C GLY A 192 6.74 13.66 15.71
N SER A 193 7.52 14.59 15.18
CA SER A 193 8.51 15.37 15.92
C SER A 193 8.64 16.76 15.30
N ASP A 194 8.96 17.76 16.12
CA ASP A 194 9.18 19.14 15.64
C ASP A 194 10.54 19.32 14.96
N LEU A 195 11.28 18.24 14.71
CA LEU A 195 12.48 18.24 13.90
C LEU A 195 12.16 18.72 12.48
N PRO A 196 12.76 19.83 12.01
CA PRO A 196 12.51 20.33 10.66
C PRO A 196 13.14 19.43 9.59
N VAL A 197 12.39 19.22 8.51
CA VAL A 197 12.78 18.42 7.34
C VAL A 197 12.52 19.26 6.08
N ARG A 198 13.52 19.37 5.20
CA ARG A 198 13.43 20.20 3.99
C ARG A 198 12.86 19.36 2.83
N ARG A 199 11.79 19.84 2.21
CA ARG A 199 11.25 19.38 0.93
C ARG A 199 11.08 20.58 0.02
N GLU A 200 9.97 20.66 -0.74
CA GLU A 200 9.58 21.87 -1.47
C GLU A 200 9.39 23.04 -0.49
N THR A 201 8.88 22.74 0.72
CA THR A 201 8.77 23.66 1.86
C THR A 201 9.47 23.07 3.09
N LEU A 202 9.53 23.84 4.18
CA LEU A 202 9.99 23.30 5.46
C LEU A 202 8.84 22.57 6.14
N GLU A 203 9.01 21.28 6.38
CA GLU A 203 8.02 20.40 7.01
C GLU A 203 8.58 19.83 8.33
N THR A 204 7.76 19.07 9.06
CA THR A 204 8.16 18.37 10.28
C THR A 204 8.35 16.88 10.04
N ALA A 205 9.32 16.28 10.75
CA ALA A 205 9.58 14.85 10.67
C ALA A 205 8.41 14.02 11.22
N ALA A 206 8.10 12.93 10.54
CA ALA A 206 7.18 11.92 11.00
C ALA A 206 7.68 10.50 10.67
N VAL A 207 7.16 9.52 11.40
CA VAL A 207 7.39 8.10 11.16
C VAL A 207 6.04 7.40 11.11
N VAL A 208 5.81 6.65 10.04
CA VAL A 208 4.69 5.71 9.96
C VAL A 208 5.19 4.30 10.28
N THR A 209 4.47 3.62 11.17
CA THR A 209 4.74 2.22 11.52
C THR A 209 3.88 1.33 10.64
N ARG A 210 4.52 0.69 9.67
CA ARG A 210 3.93 -0.25 8.71
C ARG A 210 3.95 -1.66 9.30
N VAL A 211 2.93 -2.44 8.96
CA VAL A 211 2.76 -3.82 9.41
C VAL A 211 2.34 -4.68 8.22
N ALA A 212 3.02 -5.80 7.99
CA ALA A 212 2.68 -6.72 6.90
C ALA A 212 3.12 -8.14 7.24
N PRO A 213 2.51 -9.18 6.62
CA PRO A 213 3.05 -10.54 6.68
C PRO A 213 4.49 -10.61 6.15
N SER A 214 4.79 -9.80 5.11
CA SER A 214 6.14 -9.57 4.59
C SER A 214 6.25 -8.27 3.80
N PHE A 215 7.46 -7.70 3.77
CA PHE A 215 7.84 -6.60 2.87
C PHE A 215 8.65 -7.07 1.63
N VAL A 216 8.67 -8.38 1.32
CA VAL A 216 9.30 -8.88 0.08
C VAL A 216 8.57 -8.37 -1.16
N ARG A 217 9.35 -7.97 -2.16
CA ARG A 217 8.94 -7.29 -3.40
C ARG A 217 9.46 -8.04 -4.61
N PHE A 218 8.91 -7.80 -5.79
CA PHE A 218 9.49 -8.32 -7.05
C PHE A 218 10.94 -7.84 -7.21
N GLY A 219 11.21 -6.58 -6.85
CA GLY A 219 12.55 -6.00 -6.82
C GLY A 219 13.60 -6.72 -5.97
N HIS A 220 13.20 -7.53 -4.98
CA HIS A 220 14.15 -8.36 -4.23
C HIS A 220 14.68 -9.51 -5.09
N PHE A 221 13.82 -10.15 -5.90
CA PHE A 221 14.23 -11.20 -6.84
C PHE A 221 15.09 -10.63 -7.95
N GLU A 222 14.68 -9.49 -8.53
CA GLU A 222 15.45 -8.81 -9.57
C GLU A 222 16.85 -8.39 -9.09
N HIS A 223 17.00 -8.04 -7.81
CA HIS A 223 18.29 -7.68 -7.23
C HIS A 223 19.31 -8.81 -7.38
N PHE A 224 18.98 -10.01 -6.88
CA PHE A 224 19.89 -11.16 -6.90
C PHE A 224 20.04 -11.74 -8.32
N TYR A 225 18.97 -11.69 -9.12
CA TYR A 225 19.06 -12.02 -10.55
C TYR A 225 20.07 -11.13 -11.28
N SER A 226 20.03 -9.81 -11.07
CA SER A 226 20.95 -8.86 -11.74
C SER A 226 22.42 -8.99 -11.35
N GLN A 227 22.71 -9.77 -10.30
CA GLN A 227 24.05 -10.04 -9.79
C GLN A 227 24.53 -11.47 -10.09
N ASP A 228 23.73 -12.25 -10.82
CA ASP A 228 23.95 -13.68 -11.04
C ASP A 228 24.06 -14.50 -9.72
N ASP A 229 23.50 -14.01 -8.60
CA ASP A 229 23.50 -14.70 -7.30
C ASP A 229 22.29 -15.64 -7.19
N VAL A 230 22.38 -16.76 -7.91
CA VAL A 230 21.33 -17.79 -7.97
C VAL A 230 21.08 -18.43 -6.60
N ASP A 231 22.09 -18.52 -5.74
CA ASP A 231 21.95 -19.09 -4.39
C ASP A 231 21.08 -18.19 -3.51
N ALA A 232 21.32 -16.87 -3.51
CA ALA A 232 20.49 -15.92 -2.77
C ALA A 232 19.08 -15.82 -3.36
N LEU A 233 18.95 -15.85 -4.69
CA LEU A 233 17.65 -15.90 -5.37
C LEU A 233 16.83 -17.12 -4.94
N ARG A 234 17.46 -18.31 -4.89
CA ARG A 234 16.82 -19.55 -4.43
C ARG A 234 16.43 -19.46 -2.97
N ALA A 235 17.33 -19.00 -2.09
CA ALA A 235 17.04 -18.86 -0.67
C ALA A 235 15.84 -17.93 -0.41
N LEU A 236 15.70 -16.84 -1.19
CA LEU A 236 14.54 -15.95 -1.11
C LEU A 236 13.26 -16.65 -1.56
N ALA A 237 13.29 -17.34 -2.70
CA ALA A 237 12.12 -18.07 -3.22
C ALA A 237 11.68 -19.18 -2.26
N ASP A 238 12.62 -19.95 -1.74
CA ASP A 238 12.38 -20.99 -0.73
C ASP A 238 11.78 -20.40 0.54
N HIS A 239 12.27 -19.26 1.02
CA HIS A 239 11.69 -18.56 2.16
C HIS A 239 10.23 -18.14 1.90
N VAL A 240 9.96 -17.54 0.75
CA VAL A 240 8.59 -17.09 0.40
C VAL A 240 7.64 -18.29 0.30
N ILE A 241 8.04 -19.35 -0.40
CA ILE A 241 7.25 -20.59 -0.51
C ILE A 241 7.04 -21.19 0.87
N ALA A 242 8.11 -21.37 1.64
CA ALA A 242 8.06 -21.99 2.95
C ALA A 242 7.08 -21.31 3.91
N ARG A 243 7.09 -19.98 3.90
CA ARG A 243 6.42 -19.18 4.91
C ARG A 243 5.00 -18.80 4.50
N PHE A 244 4.76 -18.52 3.23
CA PHE A 244 3.49 -17.94 2.77
C PHE A 244 2.70 -18.86 1.87
N TYR A 245 3.37 -19.79 1.19
CA TYR A 245 2.74 -20.70 0.24
C TYR A 245 3.27 -22.14 0.36
N PRO A 246 3.22 -22.75 1.56
CA PRO A 246 3.85 -24.05 1.79
C PRO A 246 3.29 -25.16 0.88
N GLN A 247 2.05 -25.02 0.42
CA GLN A 247 1.41 -25.91 -0.54
C GLN A 247 2.09 -25.96 -1.91
N LEU A 248 2.88 -24.94 -2.30
CA LEU A 248 3.55 -24.91 -3.60
C LEU A 248 4.77 -25.83 -3.66
N ARG A 249 5.29 -26.28 -2.52
CA ARG A 249 6.42 -27.23 -2.48
C ARG A 249 6.11 -28.56 -3.14
N ASP A 250 4.84 -28.95 -3.14
CA ASP A 250 4.38 -30.23 -3.69
C ASP A 250 4.05 -30.14 -5.19
N ALA A 251 4.22 -28.96 -5.81
CA ALA A 251 4.05 -28.79 -7.25
C ALA A 251 5.22 -29.40 -8.03
N ASP A 252 4.99 -29.76 -9.30
CA ASP A 252 6.02 -30.28 -10.20
C ASP A 252 7.22 -29.32 -10.33
N ASP A 253 6.94 -28.01 -10.34
CA ASP A 253 7.94 -26.94 -10.23
C ASP A 253 7.46 -25.90 -9.20
N PRO A 254 8.02 -25.92 -7.97
CA PRO A 254 7.61 -24.99 -6.90
C PRO A 254 7.82 -23.52 -7.26
N TYR A 255 8.82 -23.19 -8.08
CA TYR A 255 9.12 -21.81 -8.44
C TYR A 255 8.21 -21.31 -9.55
N LEU A 256 7.86 -22.16 -10.53
CA LEU A 256 6.83 -21.82 -11.50
C LEU A 256 5.46 -21.66 -10.82
N ALA A 257 5.17 -22.51 -9.84
CA ALA A 257 3.96 -22.39 -9.02
C ALA A 257 3.95 -21.09 -8.19
N LEU A 258 5.11 -20.62 -7.71
CA LEU A 258 5.25 -19.30 -7.08
C LEU A 258 4.95 -18.16 -8.07
N LEU A 259 5.45 -18.26 -9.31
CA LEU A 259 5.11 -17.28 -10.35
C LEU A 259 3.61 -17.26 -10.65
N ASP A 260 2.98 -18.43 -10.79
CA ASP A 260 1.53 -18.56 -10.99
C ASP A 260 0.73 -17.90 -9.86
N GLU A 261 1.15 -18.10 -8.61
CA GLU A 261 0.51 -17.48 -7.45
C GLU A 261 0.69 -15.95 -7.45
N ALA A 262 1.87 -15.45 -7.83
CA ALA A 262 2.11 -14.01 -8.00
C ALA A 262 1.23 -13.43 -9.13
N VAL A 263 1.07 -14.15 -10.25
CA VAL A 263 0.17 -13.77 -11.36
C VAL A 263 -1.27 -13.67 -10.86
N ARG A 264 -1.76 -14.70 -10.16
CA ARG A 264 -3.13 -14.76 -9.63
C ARG A 264 -3.42 -13.62 -8.64
N THR A 265 -2.56 -13.44 -7.66
CA THR A 265 -2.72 -12.43 -6.59
C THR A 265 -2.58 -11.01 -7.13
N THR A 266 -1.66 -10.76 -8.07
CA THR A 266 -1.53 -9.46 -8.73
C THR A 266 -2.74 -9.15 -9.60
N ALA A 267 -3.26 -10.12 -10.37
CA ALA A 267 -4.48 -9.94 -11.17
C ALA A 267 -5.68 -9.56 -10.28
N ALA A 268 -5.87 -10.29 -9.16
CA ALA A 268 -6.92 -9.98 -8.20
C ALA A 268 -6.77 -8.58 -7.59
N LEU A 269 -5.54 -8.16 -7.25
CA LEU A 269 -5.27 -6.82 -6.76
C LEU A 269 -5.62 -5.73 -7.79
N MET A 270 -5.28 -5.96 -9.08
CA MET A 270 -5.64 -5.02 -10.15
C MET A 270 -7.15 -4.89 -10.29
N VAL A 271 -7.90 -5.99 -10.23
CA VAL A 271 -9.38 -5.96 -10.25
C VAL A 271 -9.93 -5.06 -9.14
N GLU A 272 -9.44 -5.22 -7.91
CA GLU A 272 -9.90 -4.42 -6.79
C GLU A 272 -9.56 -2.93 -6.95
N TRP A 273 -8.35 -2.60 -7.41
CA TRP A 273 -7.98 -1.20 -7.67
C TRP A 273 -8.85 -0.55 -8.74
N GLN A 274 -9.12 -1.26 -9.84
CA GLN A 274 -10.05 -0.77 -10.86
C GLN A 274 -11.47 -0.63 -10.27
N ALA A 275 -11.93 -1.58 -9.46
CA ALA A 275 -13.29 -1.57 -8.96
C ALA A 275 -13.64 -0.41 -8.01
N VAL A 276 -12.65 0.12 -7.29
CA VAL A 276 -12.82 1.25 -6.36
C VAL A 276 -12.26 2.57 -6.90
N GLY A 277 -11.74 2.59 -8.13
CA GLY A 277 -11.17 3.80 -8.71
C GLY A 277 -9.88 4.23 -8.02
N PHE A 278 -9.07 3.30 -7.52
CA PHE A 278 -7.78 3.59 -6.88
C PHE A 278 -6.66 3.68 -7.91
N CYS A 279 -5.87 4.74 -7.85
CA CYS A 279 -4.65 4.93 -8.62
C CYS A 279 -3.44 4.93 -7.68
N HIS A 280 -2.49 4.02 -7.91
CA HIS A 280 -1.28 3.91 -7.09
C HIS A 280 -0.23 4.97 -7.42
N GLY A 281 -0.07 5.30 -8.71
CA GLY A 281 0.82 6.36 -9.20
C GLY A 281 2.31 6.01 -9.31
N VAL A 282 2.79 4.90 -8.73
CA VAL A 282 4.20 4.47 -8.77
C VAL A 282 4.32 2.94 -8.74
N MET A 283 3.84 2.28 -9.79
CA MET A 283 3.89 0.82 -9.91
C MET A 283 5.24 0.35 -10.48
N ASN A 284 6.33 0.80 -9.87
CA ASN A 284 7.65 0.24 -10.13
C ASN A 284 7.71 -1.21 -9.59
N THR A 285 8.62 -2.03 -10.10
CA THR A 285 8.72 -3.44 -9.64
C THR A 285 9.15 -3.55 -8.18
N ASP A 286 9.86 -2.55 -7.64
CA ASP A 286 10.16 -2.45 -6.21
C ASP A 286 8.91 -2.12 -5.35
N ASN A 287 7.82 -1.65 -5.94
CA ASN A 287 6.54 -1.42 -5.26
C ASN A 287 5.50 -2.52 -5.54
N MET A 288 5.93 -3.67 -6.08
CA MET A 288 5.07 -4.84 -6.25
C MET A 288 5.38 -5.87 -5.17
N SER A 289 4.42 -6.12 -4.28
CA SER A 289 4.56 -7.16 -3.24
C SER A 289 4.50 -8.56 -3.86
N ILE A 290 5.36 -9.47 -3.39
CA ILE A 290 5.27 -10.90 -3.78
C ILE A 290 3.99 -11.58 -3.28
N LEU A 291 3.29 -10.95 -2.33
CA LEU A 291 2.05 -11.45 -1.72
C LEU A 291 0.79 -10.79 -2.31
N GLY A 292 0.92 -9.97 -3.35
CA GLY A 292 -0.20 -9.24 -3.94
C GLY A 292 -0.82 -8.20 -3.00
N LEU A 293 -0.02 -7.58 -2.12
CA LEU A 293 -0.44 -6.48 -1.26
C LEU A 293 -0.23 -5.12 -1.94
N THR A 294 -1.17 -4.19 -1.75
CA THR A 294 -0.92 -2.76 -1.96
C THR A 294 0.18 -2.30 -0.99
N ILE A 295 1.23 -1.67 -1.50
CA ILE A 295 2.43 -1.34 -0.72
C ILE A 295 3.04 -0.01 -1.20
N ASP A 296 3.60 0.78 -0.28
CA ASP A 296 4.29 2.05 -0.56
C ASP A 296 3.41 3.15 -1.16
N TYR A 297 2.49 3.63 -0.31
CA TYR A 297 1.62 4.75 -0.58
C TYR A 297 2.41 6.07 -0.70
N GLY A 298 2.62 6.53 -1.93
CA GLY A 298 3.18 7.84 -2.25
C GLY A 298 2.12 8.77 -2.87
N PRO A 299 2.21 9.06 -4.17
CA PRO A 299 1.28 9.91 -4.90
C PRO A 299 0.07 9.11 -5.40
N PHE A 300 -0.59 8.39 -4.49
CA PHE A 300 -1.83 7.69 -4.81
C PHE A 300 -3.02 8.65 -4.86
N GLY A 301 -4.13 8.22 -5.45
CA GLY A 301 -5.42 8.90 -5.34
C GLY A 301 -6.58 7.96 -5.59
N PHE A 302 -7.69 8.16 -4.87
CA PHE A 302 -8.99 7.66 -5.32
C PHE A 302 -9.58 8.67 -6.31
N ILE A 303 -10.11 8.18 -7.42
CA ILE A 303 -10.72 9.03 -8.44
C ILE A 303 -11.97 9.69 -7.87
N ASP A 304 -11.99 11.03 -7.90
CA ASP A 304 -13.20 11.82 -7.70
C ASP A 304 -14.03 11.79 -8.99
N GLY A 305 -13.94 12.83 -9.84
CA GLY A 305 -14.56 12.83 -11.17
C GLY A 305 -13.87 11.86 -12.12
N PHE A 306 -14.63 10.95 -12.75
CA PHE A 306 -14.04 9.86 -13.51
C PHE A 306 -13.24 10.32 -14.73
N ASP A 307 -11.99 9.89 -14.79
CA ASP A 307 -11.12 9.98 -15.94
C ASP A 307 -10.35 8.66 -16.10
N ALA A 308 -10.64 7.90 -17.18
CA ALA A 308 -9.89 6.69 -17.48
C ALA A 308 -8.38 6.94 -17.66
N ASN A 309 -8.00 8.16 -18.06
CA ASN A 309 -6.62 8.60 -18.21
C ASN A 309 -6.08 9.33 -16.96
N HIS A 310 -6.76 9.26 -15.81
CA HIS A 310 -6.34 9.97 -14.59
C HIS A 310 -4.91 9.58 -14.20
N ILE A 311 -4.04 10.58 -14.05
CA ILE A 311 -2.67 10.46 -13.55
C ILE A 311 -2.63 11.11 -12.17
N CYS A 312 -2.47 10.30 -11.12
CA CYS A 312 -2.40 10.79 -9.74
C CYS A 312 -1.00 11.26 -9.33
N ASN A 313 0.03 10.85 -10.08
CA ASN A 313 1.42 11.23 -9.84
C ASN A 313 1.85 12.34 -10.79
N HIS A 314 2.04 13.56 -10.27
CA HIS A 314 2.50 14.71 -11.04
C HIS A 314 3.87 14.51 -11.74
N SER A 315 4.71 13.57 -11.25
CA SER A 315 5.98 13.21 -11.89
C SER A 315 5.83 12.24 -13.08
N ASP A 316 4.66 11.61 -13.24
CA ASP A 316 4.35 10.69 -14.34
C ASP A 316 3.81 11.44 -15.56
N THR A 317 4.67 12.23 -16.20
CA THR A 317 4.29 13.08 -17.34
C THR A 317 3.85 12.30 -18.59
N GLN A 318 4.16 11.01 -18.65
CA GLN A 318 3.78 10.12 -19.76
C GLN A 318 2.52 9.31 -19.48
N GLY A 319 1.98 9.37 -18.24
CA GLY A 319 0.83 8.59 -17.83
C GLY A 319 1.07 7.08 -17.82
N ARG A 320 2.30 6.64 -17.55
CA ARG A 320 2.65 5.21 -17.46
C ARG A 320 1.79 4.50 -16.42
N TYR A 321 1.53 5.16 -15.30
CA TYR A 321 0.76 4.65 -14.17
C TYR A 321 -0.64 5.26 -14.08
N ALA A 322 -1.17 5.76 -15.19
CA ALA A 322 -2.56 6.22 -15.26
C ALA A 322 -3.54 5.10 -14.88
N TYR A 323 -4.74 5.46 -14.40
CA TYR A 323 -5.76 4.52 -13.92
C TYR A 323 -5.96 3.30 -14.83
N ARG A 324 -6.23 3.53 -16.12
CA ARG A 324 -6.46 2.46 -17.11
C ARG A 324 -5.22 1.62 -17.43
N GLN A 325 -4.02 2.14 -17.16
CA GLN A 325 -2.76 1.46 -17.46
C GLN A 325 -2.37 0.46 -16.37
N GLN A 326 -2.89 0.59 -15.14
CA GLN A 326 -2.48 -0.23 -14.00
C GLN A 326 -2.54 -1.75 -14.28
N PRO A 327 -3.59 -2.33 -14.91
CA PRO A 327 -3.60 -3.76 -15.20
C PRO A 327 -2.47 -4.19 -16.15
N GLN A 328 -2.20 -3.41 -17.20
CA GLN A 328 -1.13 -3.68 -18.15
C GLN A 328 0.25 -3.53 -17.51
N ILE A 329 0.43 -2.56 -16.62
CA ILE A 329 1.66 -2.40 -15.85
C ILE A 329 1.86 -3.53 -14.85
N GLY A 330 0.79 -3.99 -14.18
CA GLY A 330 0.83 -5.18 -13.32
C GLY A 330 1.33 -6.41 -14.09
N TYR A 331 0.80 -6.63 -15.30
CA TYR A 331 1.28 -7.67 -16.21
C TYR A 331 2.76 -7.50 -16.60
N TRP A 332 3.19 -6.29 -16.94
CA TRP A 332 4.58 -6.00 -17.27
C TRP A 332 5.53 -6.24 -16.07
N ASN A 333 5.12 -5.88 -14.87
CA ASN A 333 5.89 -6.15 -13.65
C ASN A 333 6.01 -7.65 -13.35
N LEU A 334 4.97 -8.44 -13.63
CA LEU A 334 5.02 -9.90 -13.55
C LEU A 334 5.99 -10.49 -14.57
N PHE A 335 6.09 -9.92 -15.77
CA PHE A 335 7.10 -10.32 -16.74
C PHE A 335 8.52 -10.09 -16.21
N CYS A 336 8.80 -8.95 -15.54
CA CYS A 336 10.08 -8.71 -14.88
C CYS A 336 10.36 -9.73 -13.76
N LEU A 337 9.35 -10.08 -12.95
CA LEU A 337 9.48 -11.13 -11.94
C LEU A 337 9.79 -12.50 -12.57
N ALA A 338 9.05 -12.87 -13.63
CA ALA A 338 9.26 -14.12 -14.34
C ALA A 338 10.69 -14.22 -14.85
N GLN A 339 11.21 -13.15 -15.47
CA GLN A 339 12.61 -13.07 -15.91
C GLN A 339 13.59 -13.31 -14.76
N ALA A 340 13.35 -12.69 -13.59
CA ALA A 340 14.19 -12.86 -12.42
C ALA A 340 14.19 -14.29 -11.87
N LEU A 341 13.09 -15.03 -12.04
CA LEU A 341 12.93 -16.41 -11.55
C LEU A 341 13.42 -17.49 -12.54
N VAL A 342 13.67 -17.16 -13.81
CA VAL A 342 14.11 -18.12 -14.84
C VAL A 342 15.25 -19.04 -14.39
N PRO A 343 16.31 -18.57 -13.69
CA PRO A 343 17.40 -19.45 -13.26
C PRO A 343 16.99 -20.57 -12.29
N LEU A 344 15.80 -20.49 -11.68
CA LEU A 344 15.31 -21.48 -10.74
C LEU A 344 14.44 -22.56 -11.41
N PHE A 345 13.93 -22.34 -12.62
CA PHE A 345 12.97 -23.22 -13.27
C PHE A 345 13.61 -24.49 -13.87
N GLY A 346 12.82 -25.56 -13.91
CA GLY A 346 13.08 -26.69 -14.80
C GLY A 346 14.17 -27.67 -14.36
N ALA A 347 14.67 -27.57 -13.13
CA ALA A 347 15.63 -28.53 -12.57
C ALA A 347 15.10 -29.98 -12.62
N GLN A 348 13.79 -30.14 -12.48
CA GLN A 348 13.06 -31.42 -12.53
C GLN A 348 12.96 -32.03 -13.94
N TYR A 349 13.20 -31.27 -15.01
CA TYR A 349 13.02 -31.79 -16.38
C TYR A 349 14.11 -32.78 -16.80
N GLY A 350 15.26 -32.80 -16.11
CA GLY A 350 16.39 -33.68 -16.46
C GLY A 350 16.96 -33.43 -17.87
N ILE A 351 16.71 -32.25 -18.44
CA ILE A 351 17.18 -31.88 -19.78
C ILE A 351 18.64 -31.44 -19.67
N ALA A 352 19.56 -32.25 -20.19
CA ALA A 352 20.99 -31.94 -20.20
C ALA A 352 21.39 -30.88 -21.24
N ASP A 353 20.57 -30.67 -22.26
CA ASP A 353 20.80 -29.67 -23.30
C ASP A 353 20.29 -28.31 -22.82
N GLU A 354 21.22 -27.42 -22.44
CA GLU A 354 20.93 -26.09 -21.90
C GLU A 354 20.03 -25.25 -22.82
N LYS A 355 20.16 -25.40 -24.14
CA LYS A 355 19.33 -24.65 -25.09
C LYS A 355 17.89 -25.15 -25.04
N LYS A 356 17.68 -26.47 -25.05
CA LYS A 356 16.33 -27.07 -24.94
C LYS A 356 15.70 -26.79 -23.58
N LEU A 357 16.49 -26.80 -22.51
CA LEU A 357 16.03 -26.41 -21.18
C LEU A 357 15.57 -24.95 -21.19
N GLY A 358 16.40 -24.05 -21.74
CA GLY A 358 16.10 -22.63 -21.92
C GLY A 358 14.80 -22.37 -22.69
N GLU A 359 14.63 -23.03 -23.85
CA GLU A 359 13.40 -22.93 -24.64
C GLU A 359 12.16 -23.40 -23.84
N ARG A 360 12.31 -24.48 -23.06
CA ARG A 360 11.22 -25.02 -22.24
C ARG A 360 10.83 -24.10 -21.08
N VAL A 361 11.80 -23.63 -20.28
CA VAL A 361 11.52 -22.76 -19.12
C VAL A 361 10.91 -21.42 -19.54
N VAL A 362 11.33 -20.88 -20.68
CA VAL A 362 10.73 -19.66 -21.25
C VAL A 362 9.28 -19.91 -21.67
N ALA A 363 9.00 -21.04 -22.34
CA ALA A 363 7.64 -21.39 -22.74
C ALA A 363 6.72 -21.59 -21.52
N ASP A 364 7.20 -22.26 -20.46
CA ASP A 364 6.42 -22.48 -19.24
C ASP A 364 6.16 -21.16 -18.48
N ALA A 365 7.16 -20.28 -18.38
CA ALA A 365 7.00 -18.96 -17.78
C ALA A 365 6.02 -18.08 -18.57
N GLN A 366 6.08 -18.11 -19.91
CA GLN A 366 5.11 -17.41 -20.77
C GLN A 366 3.70 -17.96 -20.58
N ALA A 367 3.54 -19.28 -20.49
CA ALA A 367 2.24 -19.90 -20.22
C ALA A 367 1.67 -19.47 -18.86
N SER A 368 2.51 -19.35 -17.84
CA SER A 368 2.13 -18.80 -16.53
C SER A 368 1.64 -17.34 -16.63
N LEU A 369 2.40 -16.47 -17.31
CA LEU A 369 2.04 -15.07 -17.48
C LEU A 369 0.69 -14.91 -18.21
N GLU A 370 0.45 -15.66 -19.29
CA GLU A 370 -0.81 -15.55 -20.06
C GLU A 370 -2.06 -15.88 -19.23
N ARG A 371 -1.94 -16.61 -18.12
CA ARG A 371 -3.06 -16.84 -17.17
C ARG A 371 -3.55 -15.57 -16.51
N PHE A 372 -2.76 -14.50 -16.48
CA PHE A 372 -3.19 -13.19 -15.96
C PHE A 372 -4.52 -12.75 -16.58
N LYS A 373 -4.69 -12.89 -17.90
CA LYS A 373 -5.93 -12.50 -18.59
C LYS A 373 -7.13 -13.31 -18.11
N GLY A 374 -6.94 -14.61 -17.91
CA GLY A 374 -7.95 -15.52 -17.38
C GLY A 374 -8.32 -15.25 -15.92
N HIS A 375 -7.42 -14.66 -15.14
CA HIS A 375 -7.71 -14.23 -13.77
C HIS A 375 -8.30 -12.82 -13.68
N PHE A 376 -7.86 -11.90 -14.55
CA PHE A 376 -8.23 -10.48 -14.47
C PHE A 376 -9.60 -10.19 -15.10
N ALA A 377 -9.80 -10.52 -16.38
CA ALA A 377 -10.98 -10.06 -17.12
C ALA A 377 -12.30 -10.60 -16.54
N PRO A 378 -12.45 -11.92 -16.30
CA PRO A 378 -13.68 -12.45 -15.71
C PRO A 378 -13.95 -11.88 -14.31
N ALA A 379 -12.92 -11.77 -13.47
CA ALA A 379 -13.08 -11.22 -12.12
C ALA A 379 -13.46 -9.74 -12.13
N LEU A 380 -12.95 -8.94 -13.08
CA LEU A 380 -13.37 -7.55 -13.24
C LEU A 380 -14.83 -7.45 -13.68
N GLU A 381 -15.27 -8.28 -14.64
CA GLU A 381 -16.67 -8.35 -15.07
C GLU A 381 -17.59 -8.73 -13.92
N ASP A 382 -17.24 -9.77 -13.14
CA ASP A 382 -17.97 -10.18 -11.95
C ASP A 382 -18.10 -9.02 -10.94
N ARG A 383 -17.01 -8.29 -10.73
CA ARG A 383 -16.98 -7.14 -9.84
C ARG A 383 -17.85 -6.00 -10.36
N MET A 384 -17.81 -5.70 -11.65
CA MET A 384 -18.67 -4.68 -12.27
C MET A 384 -20.15 -5.05 -12.20
N ARG A 385 -20.51 -6.32 -12.47
CA ARG A 385 -21.88 -6.81 -12.32
C ARG A 385 -22.39 -6.64 -10.89
N ALA A 386 -21.57 -7.00 -9.89
CA ALA A 386 -21.91 -6.79 -8.49
C ALA A 386 -22.13 -5.30 -8.16
N LYS A 387 -21.27 -4.41 -8.66
CA LYS A 387 -21.41 -2.95 -8.48
C LYS A 387 -22.65 -2.39 -9.16
N LEU A 388 -23.10 -2.98 -10.26
CA LEU A 388 -24.35 -2.66 -10.97
C LEU A 388 -25.58 -3.39 -10.39
N GLY A 389 -25.40 -4.27 -9.40
CA GLY A 389 -26.50 -5.01 -8.79
C GLY A 389 -27.11 -6.11 -9.66
N LEU A 390 -26.38 -6.57 -10.68
CA LEU A 390 -26.78 -7.68 -11.56
C LEU A 390 -26.42 -9.01 -10.87
N GLU A 391 -27.39 -9.91 -10.69
CA GLU A 391 -27.18 -11.21 -10.02
C GLU A 391 -26.76 -12.30 -10.99
N HIS A 392 -27.35 -12.31 -12.18
CA HIS A 392 -27.05 -13.31 -13.21
C HIS A 392 -26.18 -12.70 -14.29
N ALA A 393 -25.16 -13.41 -14.74
CA ALA A 393 -24.38 -12.99 -15.90
C ALA A 393 -25.22 -13.13 -17.18
N GLN A 394 -25.18 -12.10 -18.03
CA GLN A 394 -25.74 -12.13 -19.38
C GLN A 394 -24.78 -11.50 -20.38
N ASP A 395 -24.90 -11.92 -21.64
CA ASP A 395 -24.18 -11.31 -22.75
C ASP A 395 -24.53 -9.82 -22.86
N GLY A 396 -23.52 -8.96 -22.96
CA GLY A 396 -23.68 -7.51 -23.04
C GLY A 396 -23.62 -6.76 -21.70
N ASP A 397 -23.46 -7.46 -20.57
CA ASP A 397 -23.23 -6.82 -19.26
C ASP A 397 -21.94 -5.97 -19.25
N ASP A 398 -20.90 -6.43 -19.97
CA ASP A 398 -19.65 -5.72 -20.18
C ASP A 398 -19.87 -4.43 -21.01
N ALA A 399 -20.65 -4.51 -22.09
CA ALA A 399 -20.98 -3.36 -22.92
C ALA A 399 -21.80 -2.31 -22.14
N LEU A 400 -22.71 -2.75 -21.27
CA LEU A 400 -23.48 -1.87 -20.39
C LEU A 400 -22.58 -1.14 -19.37
N ALA A 401 -21.64 -1.85 -18.76
CA ALA A 401 -20.66 -1.26 -17.84
C ALA A 401 -19.71 -0.30 -18.57
N ASN A 402 -19.23 -0.66 -19.76
CA ASN A 402 -18.35 0.19 -20.57
C ASN A 402 -19.05 1.48 -20.99
N LYS A 403 -20.32 1.41 -21.43
CA LYS A 403 -21.12 2.59 -21.76
C LYS A 403 -21.30 3.52 -20.55
N LEU A 404 -21.45 2.97 -19.33
CA LEU A 404 -21.47 3.78 -18.10
C LEU A 404 -20.14 4.52 -17.91
N PHE A 405 -19.01 3.83 -18.04
CA PHE A 405 -17.69 4.46 -17.93
C PHE A 405 -17.46 5.54 -18.97
N GLU A 406 -17.90 5.35 -20.22
CA GLU A 406 -17.81 6.36 -21.29
C GLU A 406 -18.58 7.63 -20.95
N ILE A 407 -19.83 7.50 -20.48
CA ILE A 407 -20.63 8.67 -20.07
C ILE A 407 -20.05 9.32 -18.81
N MET A 408 -19.56 8.54 -17.84
CA MET A 408 -18.90 9.08 -16.64
C MET A 408 -17.64 9.87 -17.02
N HIS A 409 -16.84 9.36 -17.96
CA HIS A 409 -15.60 9.99 -18.39
C HIS A 409 -15.87 11.33 -19.06
N THR A 410 -16.84 11.36 -19.97
CA THR A 410 -17.26 12.56 -20.70
C THR A 410 -17.80 13.64 -19.76
N ASN A 411 -18.53 13.22 -18.72
CA ASN A 411 -19.20 14.11 -17.77
C ASN A 411 -18.36 14.47 -16.54
N ARG A 412 -17.21 13.80 -16.33
CA ARG A 412 -16.46 13.82 -15.06
C ARG A 412 -17.32 13.46 -13.84
N ALA A 413 -18.29 12.56 -14.02
CA ALA A 413 -19.18 12.12 -12.94
C ALA A 413 -18.36 11.45 -11.82
N ASP A 414 -18.74 11.71 -10.56
CA ASP A 414 -18.02 11.17 -9.40
C ASP A 414 -18.04 9.63 -9.40
N PHE A 415 -16.86 9.00 -9.35
CA PHE A 415 -16.74 7.55 -9.47
C PHE A 415 -17.48 6.82 -8.35
N THR A 416 -17.19 7.19 -7.11
CA THR A 416 -17.71 6.50 -5.92
C THR A 416 -19.22 6.72 -5.78
N LEU A 417 -19.66 7.98 -5.89
CA LEU A 417 -21.06 8.35 -5.72
C LEU A 417 -21.94 7.86 -6.86
N THR A 418 -21.43 7.74 -8.09
CA THR A 418 -22.20 7.15 -9.19
C THR A 418 -22.64 5.74 -8.80
N PHE A 419 -21.71 4.85 -8.45
CA PHE A 419 -22.04 3.48 -8.05
C PHE A 419 -22.86 3.41 -6.76
N ARG A 420 -22.59 4.29 -5.78
CA ARG A 420 -23.38 4.34 -4.54
C ARG A 420 -24.82 4.80 -4.78
N HIS A 421 -25.04 5.76 -5.68
CA HIS A 421 -26.37 6.30 -5.97
C HIS A 421 -27.15 5.44 -6.96
N LEU A 422 -26.50 4.65 -7.82
CA LEU A 422 -27.17 3.64 -8.66
C LEU A 422 -28.00 2.65 -7.83
N ALA A 423 -27.61 2.38 -6.58
CA ALA A 423 -28.39 1.54 -5.67
C ALA A 423 -29.81 2.07 -5.40
N ARG A 424 -30.09 3.36 -5.69
CA ARG A 424 -31.40 4.00 -5.50
C ARG A 424 -32.28 4.00 -6.75
N VAL A 425 -31.72 3.71 -7.93
CA VAL A 425 -32.46 3.66 -9.19
C VAL A 425 -33.57 2.62 -9.06
N SER A 426 -34.79 2.97 -9.48
CA SER A 426 -35.94 2.06 -9.52
C SER A 426 -35.86 1.19 -10.77
N LYS A 427 -36.15 -0.11 -10.66
CA LYS A 427 -36.19 -0.99 -11.85
C LYS A 427 -37.42 -0.73 -12.74
N HIS A 428 -38.42 -0.02 -12.22
CA HIS A 428 -39.71 0.16 -12.87
C HIS A 428 -39.88 1.54 -13.52
N ASP A 429 -39.24 2.57 -12.96
CA ASP A 429 -39.41 3.96 -13.37
C ASP A 429 -38.21 4.84 -12.97
N ALA A 430 -38.31 6.14 -13.26
CA ALA A 430 -37.29 7.14 -12.98
C ALA A 430 -37.38 7.80 -11.59
N SER A 431 -38.20 7.26 -10.67
CA SER A 431 -38.45 7.90 -9.37
C SER A 431 -37.19 7.97 -8.48
N GLY A 432 -36.25 7.05 -8.65
CA GLY A 432 -34.99 6.95 -7.90
C GLY A 432 -33.76 7.63 -8.51
N ASP A 433 -33.87 8.27 -9.68
CA ASP A 433 -32.70 8.63 -10.50
C ASP A 433 -31.99 9.90 -10.07
N SER A 434 -32.72 10.84 -9.46
CA SER A 434 -32.24 12.21 -9.21
C SER A 434 -30.82 12.26 -8.63
N ALA A 435 -30.55 11.47 -7.59
CA ALA A 435 -29.26 11.46 -6.90
C ALA A 435 -28.07 11.08 -7.80
N VAL A 436 -28.23 10.10 -8.69
CA VAL A 436 -27.16 9.70 -9.62
C VAL A 436 -27.16 10.57 -10.88
N ARG A 437 -28.34 10.92 -11.39
CA ARG A 437 -28.53 11.73 -12.59
C ARG A 437 -27.92 13.12 -12.45
N ASP A 438 -28.01 13.73 -11.27
CA ASP A 438 -27.45 15.06 -10.99
C ASP A 438 -25.92 15.08 -10.95
N LEU A 439 -25.24 13.92 -10.98
CA LEU A 439 -23.78 13.82 -11.13
C LEU A 439 -23.33 13.99 -12.60
N PHE A 440 -24.25 13.99 -13.56
CA PHE A 440 -23.96 14.10 -14.99
C PHE A 440 -24.35 15.48 -15.53
N LEU A 441 -23.45 16.10 -16.29
CA LEU A 441 -23.71 17.36 -16.99
C LEU A 441 -24.70 17.14 -18.15
N ASP A 442 -24.40 16.16 -19.01
CA ASP A 442 -25.31 15.62 -20.02
C ASP A 442 -26.23 14.57 -19.39
N ARG A 443 -27.32 15.07 -18.80
CA ARG A 443 -28.36 14.25 -18.20
C ARG A 443 -29.06 13.34 -19.22
N ALA A 444 -29.14 13.74 -20.48
CA ALA A 444 -29.80 12.94 -21.51
C ALA A 444 -29.00 11.68 -21.84
N ALA A 445 -27.67 11.76 -21.85
CA ALA A 445 -26.80 10.59 -21.99
C ALA A 445 -26.99 9.60 -20.83
N PHE A 446 -27.08 10.10 -19.59
CA PHE A 446 -27.40 9.26 -18.43
C PHE A 446 -28.80 8.63 -18.56
N ASP A 447 -29.82 9.43 -18.91
CA ASP A 447 -31.20 8.95 -19.04
C ASP A 447 -31.31 7.81 -20.07
N ALA A 448 -30.59 7.92 -21.20
CA ALA A 448 -30.51 6.87 -22.20
C ALA A 448 -29.86 5.60 -21.65
N TRP A 449 -28.73 5.71 -20.96
CA TRP A 449 -28.06 4.56 -20.32
C TRP A 449 -28.93 3.94 -19.23
N ALA A 450 -29.62 4.74 -18.41
CA ALA A 450 -30.51 4.27 -17.37
C ALA A 450 -31.72 3.51 -17.93
N GLY A 451 -32.17 3.84 -19.15
CA GLY A 451 -33.15 3.05 -19.89
C GLY A 451 -32.64 1.63 -20.21
N ASP A 452 -31.44 1.52 -20.77
CA ASP A 452 -30.79 0.24 -21.08
C ASP A 452 -30.54 -0.57 -19.79
N TYR A 453 -30.07 0.09 -18.72
CA TYR A 453 -29.84 -0.52 -17.43
C TYR A 453 -31.12 -1.09 -16.82
N ARG A 454 -32.24 -0.36 -16.86
CA ARG A 454 -33.54 -0.90 -16.40
C ARG A 454 -34.06 -2.06 -17.24
N ALA A 455 -33.89 -1.97 -18.56
CA ALA A 455 -34.24 -3.09 -19.44
C ALA A 455 -33.47 -4.33 -19.03
N ARG A 456 -32.18 -4.19 -18.71
CA ARG A 456 -31.35 -5.28 -18.18
C ARG A 456 -31.79 -5.76 -16.79
N LEU A 457 -32.15 -4.86 -15.88
CA LEU A 457 -32.68 -5.18 -14.54
C LEU A 457 -34.02 -5.91 -14.58
N ALA A 458 -34.82 -5.76 -15.64
CA ALA A 458 -36.09 -6.49 -15.79
C ALA A 458 -35.91 -8.02 -15.87
N HIS A 459 -34.69 -8.49 -16.20
CA HIS A 459 -34.32 -9.90 -16.19
C HIS A 459 -33.79 -10.40 -14.83
N GLU A 460 -33.65 -9.51 -13.85
CA GLU A 460 -33.18 -9.86 -12.51
C GLU A 460 -34.36 -10.20 -11.59
N THR A 461 -34.14 -11.17 -10.69
CA THR A 461 -35.20 -11.60 -9.75
C THR A 461 -35.32 -10.70 -8.53
N ARG A 462 -34.22 -10.02 -8.14
CA ARG A 462 -34.18 -9.13 -6.97
C ARG A 462 -35.15 -7.96 -7.11
N ASP A 463 -35.79 -7.61 -6.01
CA ASP A 463 -36.47 -6.32 -5.89
C ASP A 463 -35.44 -5.18 -5.65
N ASP A 464 -35.92 -3.94 -5.70
CA ASP A 464 -35.06 -2.77 -5.57
C ASP A 464 -34.39 -2.69 -4.18
N ALA A 465 -35.07 -3.11 -3.11
CA ALA A 465 -34.53 -3.07 -1.76
C ALA A 465 -33.40 -4.08 -1.56
N ALA A 466 -33.61 -5.33 -2.01
CA ALA A 466 -32.59 -6.37 -1.97
C ALA A 466 -31.41 -6.04 -2.89
N ARG A 467 -31.65 -5.48 -4.08
CA ARG A 467 -30.60 -4.99 -4.97
C ARG A 467 -29.79 -3.87 -4.31
N ALA A 468 -30.46 -2.87 -3.73
CA ALA A 468 -29.79 -1.77 -3.05
C ALA A 468 -28.90 -2.27 -1.90
N ALA A 469 -29.39 -3.20 -1.09
CA ALA A 469 -28.60 -3.81 -0.02
C ALA A 469 -27.38 -4.58 -0.57
N ALA A 470 -27.51 -5.29 -1.69
CA ALA A 470 -26.39 -5.98 -2.33
C ALA A 470 -25.35 -5.02 -2.89
N MET A 471 -25.78 -3.98 -3.60
CA MET A 471 -24.91 -2.95 -4.15
C MET A 471 -24.18 -2.18 -3.05
N ASN A 472 -24.89 -1.80 -1.97
CA ASN A 472 -24.30 -1.02 -0.88
C ASN A 472 -23.21 -1.80 -0.09
N ARG A 473 -23.19 -3.13 -0.15
CA ARG A 473 -22.11 -3.95 0.43
C ARG A 473 -20.82 -3.95 -0.39
N VAL A 474 -20.88 -3.56 -1.66
CA VAL A 474 -19.71 -3.58 -2.58
C VAL A 474 -19.37 -2.20 -3.15
N ASN A 475 -20.30 -1.25 -3.07
CA ASN A 475 -20.11 0.14 -3.45
C ASN A 475 -19.90 1.00 -2.20
N PRO A 476 -18.66 1.43 -1.91
CA PRO A 476 -18.39 2.21 -0.73
C PRO A 476 -19.12 3.55 -0.81
N LYS A 477 -19.55 4.03 0.35
CA LYS A 477 -20.02 5.40 0.54
C LYS A 477 -18.86 6.36 0.80
N PHE A 478 -17.80 5.87 1.46
CA PHE A 478 -16.64 6.66 1.86
C PHE A 478 -15.36 6.07 1.25
N VAL A 479 -14.55 6.92 0.64
CA VAL A 479 -13.18 6.62 0.19
C VAL A 479 -12.25 7.72 0.68
N LEU A 480 -10.94 7.45 0.75
CA LEU A 480 -9.96 8.44 1.17
C LEU A 480 -9.68 9.44 0.04
N ARG A 481 -10.61 10.37 -0.17
CA ARG A 481 -10.46 11.46 -1.14
C ARG A 481 -9.27 12.35 -0.75
N ASN A 482 -8.56 12.87 -1.73
CA ASN A 482 -7.34 13.66 -1.49
C ASN A 482 -7.59 14.90 -0.63
N HIS A 483 -8.72 15.59 -0.83
CA HIS A 483 -9.06 16.78 -0.05
C HIS A 483 -9.33 16.45 1.44
N LEU A 484 -9.93 15.29 1.75
CA LEU A 484 -10.15 14.85 3.14
C LEU A 484 -8.82 14.58 3.84
N ALA A 485 -7.91 13.88 3.16
CA ALA A 485 -6.56 13.66 3.66
C ALA A 485 -5.83 15.01 3.87
N GLN A 486 -5.96 15.93 2.93
CA GLN A 486 -5.35 17.26 3.02
C GLN A 486 -5.88 18.07 4.22
N THR A 487 -7.19 18.10 4.44
CA THR A 487 -7.78 18.76 5.61
C THR A 487 -7.26 18.17 6.93
N ALA A 488 -7.13 16.83 7.00
CA ALA A 488 -6.55 16.18 8.17
C ALA A 488 -5.07 16.57 8.39
N ILE A 489 -4.29 16.66 7.31
CA ILE A 489 -2.87 17.05 7.34
C ILE A 489 -2.70 18.51 7.80
N GLU A 490 -3.53 19.42 7.29
CA GLU A 490 -3.49 20.84 7.65
C GLU A 490 -3.79 21.08 9.13
N ARG A 491 -4.77 20.36 9.68
CA ARG A 491 -5.05 20.39 11.13
C ARG A 491 -3.94 19.74 11.95
N ALA A 492 -3.42 18.60 11.50
CA ALA A 492 -2.31 17.92 12.18
C ALA A 492 -1.05 18.78 12.22
N ALA A 493 -0.78 19.60 11.21
CA ALA A 493 0.32 20.57 11.21
C ALA A 493 0.17 21.62 12.34
N GLN A 494 -1.05 21.88 12.79
CA GLN A 494 -1.38 22.75 13.94
C GLN A 494 -1.51 21.97 15.25
N LYS A 495 -1.08 20.69 15.28
CA LYS A 495 -1.21 19.78 16.43
C LYS A 495 -2.65 19.40 16.81
N ASP A 496 -3.60 19.61 15.91
CA ASP A 496 -4.95 19.07 16.03
C ASP A 496 -5.04 17.76 15.24
N PHE A 497 -5.00 16.64 15.96
CA PHE A 497 -5.07 15.30 15.36
C PHE A 497 -6.49 14.74 15.27
N SER A 498 -7.50 15.48 15.74
CA SER A 498 -8.89 15.00 15.82
C SER A 498 -9.46 14.63 14.46
N GLU A 499 -9.03 15.30 13.38
CA GLU A 499 -9.49 15.02 12.03
C GLU A 499 -8.83 13.76 11.44
N VAL A 500 -7.57 13.47 11.79
CA VAL A 500 -6.92 12.21 11.43
C VAL A 500 -7.65 11.03 12.09
N GLU A 501 -7.95 11.16 13.38
CA GLU A 501 -8.68 10.14 14.14
C GLU A 501 -10.10 9.93 13.60
N ARG A 502 -10.83 11.03 13.34
CA ARG A 502 -12.20 10.97 12.81
C ARG A 502 -12.23 10.36 11.42
N LEU A 503 -11.33 10.77 10.53
CA LEU A 503 -11.25 10.22 9.17
C LEU A 503 -10.89 8.73 9.21
N ALA A 504 -9.96 8.32 10.07
CA ALA A 504 -9.65 6.90 10.28
C ALA A 504 -10.89 6.12 10.75
N GLN A 505 -11.68 6.65 11.69
CA GLN A 505 -12.92 6.02 12.17
C GLN A 505 -13.98 5.87 11.06
N VAL A 506 -14.20 6.92 10.26
CA VAL A 506 -15.16 6.88 9.14
C VAL A 506 -14.78 5.77 8.15
N LEU A 507 -13.49 5.68 7.82
CA LEU A 507 -12.95 4.73 6.83
C LEU A 507 -12.93 3.28 7.33
N GLN A 508 -13.20 2.99 8.61
CA GLN A 508 -13.34 1.62 9.11
C GLN A 508 -14.62 0.92 8.63
N ARG A 509 -15.65 1.69 8.26
CA ARG A 509 -16.95 1.20 7.79
C ARG A 509 -17.34 1.89 6.48
N PRO A 510 -16.54 1.73 5.41
CA PRO A 510 -16.68 2.54 4.21
C PRO A 510 -17.98 2.27 3.44
N PHE A 511 -18.62 1.12 3.66
CA PHE A 511 -19.86 0.70 3.02
C PHE A 511 -21.14 1.11 3.79
N ASP A 512 -20.99 1.39 5.09
CA ASP A 512 -22.13 1.63 5.98
C ASP A 512 -22.68 3.05 5.82
N GLU A 513 -23.96 3.21 6.15
CA GLU A 513 -24.53 4.53 6.38
C GLU A 513 -24.03 5.08 7.71
N GLN A 514 -23.47 6.29 7.68
CA GLN A 514 -23.01 7.03 8.86
C GLN A 514 -23.57 8.46 8.78
N PRO A 515 -24.85 8.69 9.18
CA PRO A 515 -25.51 10.01 9.05
C PRO A 515 -24.73 11.16 9.69
N GLU A 516 -24.09 10.91 10.83
CA GLU A 516 -23.21 11.83 11.56
C GLU A 516 -21.94 12.24 10.78
N HIS A 517 -21.62 11.49 9.72
CA HIS A 517 -20.44 11.68 8.88
C HIS A 517 -20.81 11.90 7.40
N ALA A 518 -22.06 12.30 7.11
CA ALA A 518 -22.54 12.49 5.74
C ALA A 518 -21.66 13.43 4.90
N SER A 519 -21.02 14.44 5.51
CA SER A 519 -20.12 15.36 4.83
C SER A 519 -18.88 14.69 4.23
N TYR A 520 -18.40 13.58 4.78
CA TYR A 520 -17.24 12.84 4.26
C TYR A 520 -17.55 12.09 2.96
N ALA A 521 -18.82 11.91 2.63
CA ALA A 521 -19.27 11.33 1.36
C ALA A 521 -19.55 12.41 0.30
N ALA A 522 -19.45 13.70 0.64
CA ALA A 522 -19.75 14.78 -0.30
C ALA A 522 -18.78 14.79 -1.49
N LEU A 523 -19.20 15.46 -2.57
CA LEU A 523 -18.31 15.79 -3.67
C LEU A 523 -17.13 16.63 -3.16
N PRO A 524 -15.95 16.51 -3.79
CA PRO A 524 -14.83 17.38 -3.45
C PRO A 524 -15.19 18.86 -3.67
N PRO A 525 -14.69 19.77 -2.81
CA PRO A 525 -14.86 21.21 -3.03
C PRO A 525 -14.03 21.69 -4.23
N ASP A 526 -14.39 22.84 -4.81
CA ASP A 526 -13.75 23.37 -6.04
C ASP A 526 -12.22 23.48 -5.97
N TRP A 527 -11.66 23.83 -4.80
CA TRP A 527 -10.21 23.94 -4.61
C TRP A 527 -9.47 22.60 -4.61
N ALA A 528 -10.18 21.47 -4.44
CA ALA A 528 -9.56 20.16 -4.41
C ALA A 528 -8.92 19.78 -5.76
N SER A 529 -9.40 20.33 -6.87
CA SER A 529 -8.87 20.04 -8.21
C SER A 529 -7.45 20.59 -8.43
N SER A 530 -6.96 21.49 -7.58
CA SER A 530 -5.58 22.01 -7.63
C SER A 530 -4.60 21.28 -6.72
N LEU A 531 -5.02 20.18 -6.05
CA LEU A 531 -4.14 19.42 -5.18
C LEU A 531 -3.16 18.57 -5.98
N GLU A 532 -1.87 18.80 -5.78
CA GLU A 532 -0.79 17.97 -6.30
C GLU A 532 -0.27 17.03 -5.20
N VAL A 533 -0.24 15.73 -5.47
CA VAL A 533 0.32 14.74 -4.54
C VAL A 533 1.69 14.29 -5.06
N SER A 534 2.73 14.43 -4.22
CA SER A 534 4.11 14.05 -4.55
C SER A 534 4.65 12.92 -3.70
N CYS A 535 5.55 12.12 -4.29
CA CYS A 535 6.51 11.35 -3.52
C CYS A 535 7.37 12.32 -2.70
N SER A 536 7.13 12.46 -1.40
CA SER A 536 7.96 13.28 -0.50
C SER A 536 9.38 12.70 -0.24
N SER A 537 10.00 12.06 -1.24
CA SER A 537 11.39 11.57 -1.18
C SER A 537 12.38 12.71 -1.16
#